data_AF-L9X1M7-F1
#
_entry.id   AF-L9X1M7-F1
#
_cell.length_a   1.000
_cell.length_b   1.000
_cell.length_c   1.000
_cell.angle_alpha   90.00
_cell.angle_beta   90.00
_cell.angle_gamma   90.00
#
_symmetry.space_group_name_H-M   'P 1'
#
loop_
_entity.id
_entity.type
_entity.pdbx_description
1 polymer ?
#
loop_
_entity_poly.entity_id
_entity_poly.type
_entity_poly.pdbx_seq_one_letter_code
_entity_poly.pdbx_strand_id
1 'polypeptide(L)'
;MRADDRIRVPTLTIVPWTAGRLSFARVERSGMPGFAGFLVTALIVLQVPVAILVYFDAKRLNAKNPFVYFYGVLVPAAGFVVVPVYLSKRDELPRESADSEPVTS
;
A
#
# COMPACT_ATOMS: atom_id res chain seq x y z
N MET A 1 -4.23 -51.54 37.71
CA MET A 1 -3.24 -50.48 37.46
C MET A 1 -2.37 -50.93 36.29
N ARG A 2 -2.60 -50.41 35.08
CA ARG A 2 -1.73 -50.65 33.92
C ARG A 2 -1.65 -49.35 33.13
N ALA A 3 -0.52 -48.69 33.28
CA ALA A 3 -0.14 -47.49 32.55
C ALA A 3 0.51 -47.94 31.24
N ASP A 4 -0.07 -47.57 30.11
CA ASP A 4 0.64 -47.33 28.85
C ASP A 4 -0.40 -46.96 27.80
N ASP A 5 -0.87 -45.72 27.87
CA ASP A 5 -1.53 -45.05 26.75
C ASP A 5 -0.60 -43.92 26.31
N ARG A 6 0.45 -44.29 25.56
CA ARG A 6 1.42 -43.34 25.03
C ARG A 6 0.82 -42.66 23.82
N ILE A 7 0.27 -41.48 24.07
CA ILE A 7 -0.13 -40.49 23.07
C ILE A 7 1.02 -40.30 22.08
N ARG A 8 0.82 -40.76 20.83
CA ARG A 8 1.74 -40.46 19.73
C ARG A 8 1.55 -39.00 19.33
N VAL A 9 2.42 -38.13 19.82
CA VAL A 9 2.57 -36.78 19.27
C VAL A 9 3.21 -36.88 17.87
N PRO A 10 2.57 -36.35 16.81
CA PRO A 10 3.20 -36.29 15.51
C PRO A 10 4.34 -35.27 15.55
N THR A 11 5.57 -35.73 15.30
CA THR A 11 6.74 -34.87 15.11
C THR A 11 6.48 -33.96 13.91
N LEU A 12 6.23 -32.68 14.18
CA LEU A 12 6.11 -31.65 13.16
C LEU A 12 7.51 -31.35 12.60
N THR A 13 7.88 -31.98 11.49
CA THR A 13 9.12 -31.68 10.79
C THR A 13 8.99 -30.28 10.19
N ILE A 14 9.59 -29.27 10.84
CA ILE A 14 9.67 -27.91 10.34
C ILE A 14 10.59 -27.94 9.12
N VAL A 15 10.02 -27.97 7.92
CA VAL A 15 10.77 -27.87 6.67
C VAL A 15 11.31 -26.44 6.57
N PRO A 16 12.64 -26.23 6.50
CA PRO A 16 13.20 -24.91 6.36
C PRO A 16 12.87 -24.39 4.97
N TRP A 17 12.09 -23.31 4.90
CA TRP A 17 11.66 -22.60 3.69
C TRP A 17 12.80 -21.95 2.89
N THR A 18 14.06 -22.30 3.15
CA THR A 18 15.25 -21.63 2.60
C THR A 18 15.79 -22.24 1.31
N ALA A 19 15.20 -23.34 0.83
CA ALA A 19 15.67 -24.03 -0.39
C ALA A 19 14.91 -23.64 -1.66
N GLY A 20 14.37 -22.43 -1.72
CA GLY A 20 13.84 -21.83 -2.94
C GLY A 20 14.70 -20.64 -3.34
N ARG A 21 15.80 -20.88 -4.07
CA ARG A 21 16.51 -19.81 -4.79
C ARG A 21 15.52 -19.25 -5.80
N LEU A 22 14.79 -18.22 -5.41
CA LEU A 22 13.98 -17.42 -6.30
C LEU A 22 14.94 -16.80 -7.32
N SER A 23 15.14 -17.50 -8.44
CA SER A 23 15.64 -16.91 -9.67
C SER A 23 14.58 -15.92 -10.12
N PHE A 24 14.58 -14.75 -9.51
CA PHE A 24 13.97 -13.57 -10.07
C PHE A 24 14.65 -13.38 -11.41
N ALA A 25 14.00 -13.86 -12.47
CA ALA A 25 14.32 -13.48 -13.82
C ALA A 25 14.53 -11.98 -13.80
N ARG A 26 15.75 -11.56 -14.14
CA ARG A 26 16.11 -10.16 -14.32
C ARG A 26 15.09 -9.61 -15.31
N VAL A 27 14.04 -8.97 -14.80
CA VAL A 27 13.11 -8.18 -15.59
C VAL A 27 14.00 -7.14 -16.24
N GLU A 28 14.31 -7.39 -17.50
CA GLU A 28 15.11 -6.52 -18.34
C GLU A 28 14.33 -5.21 -18.40
N ARG A 29 14.80 -4.23 -17.64
CA ARG A 29 14.15 -2.94 -17.44
C ARG A 29 14.33 -2.13 -18.73
N SER A 30 13.59 -2.49 -19.77
CA SER A 30 13.41 -1.69 -20.99
C SER A 30 12.26 -0.68 -20.85
N GLY A 31 11.84 -0.36 -19.63
CA GLY A 31 10.87 0.69 -19.37
C GLY A 31 11.53 2.05 -19.56
N MET A 32 11.20 2.75 -20.65
CA MET A 32 11.54 4.16 -20.79
C MET A 32 10.94 4.91 -19.59
N PRO A 33 11.75 5.46 -18.67
CA PRO A 33 11.23 6.05 -17.42
C PRO A 33 10.22 7.18 -17.69
N GLY A 34 10.34 7.84 -18.85
CA GLY A 34 9.38 8.85 -19.30
C GLY A 34 7.99 8.30 -19.64
N PHE A 35 7.87 7.08 -20.17
CA PHE A 35 6.57 6.53 -20.57
C PHE A 35 5.71 6.19 -19.35
N ALA A 36 6.29 5.56 -18.33
CA ALA A 36 5.58 5.26 -17.08
C ALA A 36 5.12 6.55 -16.36
N GLY A 37 6.00 7.54 -16.27
CA GLY A 37 5.65 8.85 -15.70
C GLY A 37 4.55 9.57 -16.49
N PHE A 38 4.60 9.49 -17.83
CA PHE A 38 3.56 10.03 -18.70
C PHE A 38 2.21 9.37 -18.44
N LEU A 39 2.14 8.03 -18.36
CA LEU A 39 0.91 7.30 -18.07
C LEU A 39 0.31 7.68 -16.71
N VAL A 40 1.14 7.77 -15.67
CA VAL A 40 0.68 8.19 -14.33
C VAL A 40 0.12 9.61 -14.37
N THR A 41 0.81 10.53 -15.01
CA THR A 41 0.34 11.92 -15.16
C THR A 41 -0.98 11.99 -15.92
N ALA A 42 -1.09 11.27 -17.04
CA ALA A 42 -2.30 11.20 -17.83
C ALA A 42 -3.48 10.64 -17.02
N LEU A 43 -3.25 9.58 -16.22
CA LEU A 43 -4.27 9.01 -15.33
C LEU A 43 -4.72 9.99 -14.26
N ILE A 44 -3.81 10.75 -13.64
CA ILE A 44 -4.15 11.77 -12.63
C ILE A 44 -4.99 12.88 -13.25
N VAL A 45 -4.61 13.38 -14.43
CA VAL A 45 -5.37 14.43 -15.12
C VAL A 45 -6.76 13.93 -15.53
N LEU A 46 -6.85 12.69 -16.02
CA LEU A 46 -8.11 12.08 -16.46
C LEU A 46 -9.06 11.80 -15.28
N GLN A 47 -8.57 11.67 -14.06
CA GLN A 47 -9.43 11.43 -12.90
C GLN A 47 -10.41 12.58 -12.63
N VAL A 48 -10.05 13.84 -12.91
CA VAL A 48 -10.96 14.98 -12.69
C VAL A 48 -12.22 14.91 -13.54
N PRO A 49 -12.16 14.78 -14.89
CA PRO A 49 -13.36 14.64 -15.70
C PRO A 49 -14.13 13.36 -15.38
N VAL A 50 -13.45 12.26 -15.06
CA VAL A 50 -14.11 11.01 -14.64
C VAL A 50 -14.89 11.19 -13.33
N ALA A 51 -14.29 11.86 -12.33
CA ALA A 51 -14.96 12.14 -11.06
C ALA A 51 -16.22 12.99 -11.27
N ILE A 52 -16.14 14.01 -12.13
CA ILE A 52 -17.28 14.85 -12.49
C ILE A 52 -18.41 14.02 -13.13
N LEU A 53 -18.09 13.15 -14.08
CA LEU A 53 -19.09 12.26 -14.72
C LEU A 53 -19.76 11.35 -13.69
N VAL A 54 -18.97 10.72 -12.81
CA VAL A 54 -19.48 9.86 -11.74
C VAL A 54 -20.38 10.63 -10.78
N TYR A 55 -20.02 11.87 -10.44
CA TYR A 55 -20.87 12.72 -9.60
C TYR A 55 -22.22 13.03 -10.24
N PHE A 56 -22.24 13.40 -11.52
CA PHE A 56 -23.48 13.67 -12.24
C PHE A 56 -24.35 12.42 -12.37
N ASP A 57 -23.76 11.26 -12.64
CA ASP A 57 -24.48 10.00 -12.70
C ASP A 57 -25.08 9.62 -11.33
N ALA A 58 -24.30 9.72 -10.26
CA ALA A 58 -24.78 9.49 -8.89
C ALA A 58 -25.90 10.47 -8.48
N LYS A 59 -25.80 11.74 -8.92
CA LYS A 59 -26.86 12.74 -8.72
C LYS A 59 -28.13 12.37 -9.49
N ARG A 60 -27.99 11.90 -10.73
CA ARG A 60 -29.12 11.44 -11.57
C ARG A 60 -29.83 10.24 -10.95
N LEU A 61 -29.08 9.35 -10.30
CA LEU A 61 -29.62 8.17 -9.60
C LEU A 61 -30.18 8.49 -8.20
N ASN A 62 -30.22 9.76 -7.77
CA ASN A 62 -30.60 10.17 -6.42
C ASN A 62 -29.82 9.44 -5.31
N ALA A 63 -28.53 9.17 -5.55
CA ALA A 63 -27.68 8.57 -4.53
C ALA A 63 -27.64 9.45 -3.28
N LYS A 64 -27.69 8.83 -2.09
CA LYS A 64 -27.77 9.52 -0.79
C LYS A 64 -26.63 10.53 -0.57
N ASN A 65 -25.44 10.24 -1.09
CA ASN A 65 -24.31 11.16 -1.02
C ASN A 65 -23.42 11.04 -2.28
N PRO A 66 -23.71 11.79 -3.36
CA PRO A 66 -22.96 11.74 -4.61
C PRO A 66 -21.48 12.13 -4.45
N PHE A 67 -21.17 12.94 -3.44
CA PHE A 67 -19.80 13.36 -3.16
C PHE A 67 -18.89 12.21 -2.72
N VAL A 68 -19.42 11.17 -2.08
CA VAL A 68 -18.62 9.99 -1.71
C VAL A 68 -18.00 9.34 -2.94
N TYR A 69 -18.76 9.23 -4.03
CA TYR A 69 -18.25 8.67 -5.28
C TYR A 69 -17.27 9.61 -5.98
N PHE A 70 -17.55 10.92 -5.97
CA PHE A 70 -16.62 11.94 -6.48
C PHE A 70 -15.26 11.87 -5.77
N TYR A 71 -15.26 11.87 -4.43
CA TYR A 71 -14.03 11.78 -3.65
C TYR A 71 -13.37 10.40 -3.73
N GLY A 72 -14.16 9.32 -3.88
CA GLY A 72 -13.64 7.99 -4.13
C GLY A 72 -12.78 7.89 -5.39
N VAL A 73 -13.08 8.70 -6.41
CA VAL A 73 -12.26 8.82 -7.62
C VAL A 73 -11.03 9.71 -7.40
N LEU A 74 -11.15 10.84 -6.68
CA LEU A 74 -10.07 11.82 -6.54
C LEU A 74 -9.02 11.49 -5.46
N VAL A 75 -9.40 10.83 -4.37
CA VAL A 75 -8.49 10.52 -3.25
C VAL A 75 -7.27 9.69 -3.69
N PRO A 76 -7.42 8.66 -4.56
CA PRO A 76 -6.26 7.96 -5.12
C PRO A 76 -5.26 8.86 -5.85
N ALA A 77 -5.71 9.83 -6.67
CA ALA A 77 -4.79 10.82 -7.28
C ALA A 77 -4.02 11.62 -6.24
N ALA A 78 -4.70 12.06 -5.18
CA ALA A 78 -4.05 12.82 -4.11
C ALA A 78 -2.90 12.01 -3.50
N GLY A 79 -3.06 10.69 -3.32
CA GLY A 79 -1.99 9.80 -2.86
C GLY A 79 -0.76 9.82 -3.76
N PHE A 80 -0.93 9.82 -5.09
CA PHE A 80 0.19 9.89 -6.04
C PHE A 80 1.00 11.18 -5.95
N VAL A 81 0.39 12.27 -5.47
CA VAL A 81 1.08 13.55 -5.26
C VAL A 81 1.68 13.63 -3.85
N VAL A 82 0.93 13.20 -2.84
CA VAL A 82 1.35 13.29 -1.44
C VAL A 82 2.53 12.38 -1.15
N VAL A 83 2.56 11.15 -1.66
CA VAL A 83 3.66 10.20 -1.41
C VAL A 83 5.03 10.76 -1.80
N PRO A 84 5.27 11.24 -3.04
CA PRO A 84 6.58 11.78 -3.41
C PRO A 84 6.93 13.04 -2.61
N VAL A 85 5.95 13.90 -2.30
CA VAL A 85 6.17 15.09 -1.46
C VAL A 85 6.53 14.70 -0.02
N TYR A 86 5.86 13.70 0.54
CA TYR A 86 6.18 13.16 1.85
C TYR A 86 7.58 12.57 1.85
N LEU A 87 7.91 11.74 0.85
CA LEU A 87 9.22 11.13 0.73
C LEU A 87 10.34 12.15 0.55
N SER A 88 10.10 13.28 -0.12
CA SER A 88 11.10 14.33 -0.30
C SER A 88 11.35 15.15 0.96
N LYS A 89 10.36 15.25 1.86
CA LYS A 89 10.45 16.04 3.11
C LYS A 89 10.62 15.21 4.37
N ARG A 90 10.54 13.88 4.29
CA ARG A 90 10.47 13.00 5.47
C ARG A 90 11.64 13.14 6.44
N ASP A 91 12.81 13.56 5.94
CA ASP A 91 14.02 13.71 6.75
C ASP A 91 14.06 15.04 7.52
N GLU A 92 13.22 16.01 7.13
CA GLU A 92 13.06 17.31 7.78
C GLU A 92 11.90 17.32 8.80
N LEU A 93 11.12 16.23 8.87
CA LEU A 93 9.98 16.15 9.78
C LEU A 93 10.46 16.08 11.24
N PRO A 94 9.81 16.81 12.18
CA PRO A 94 10.06 16.65 13.60
C PRO A 94 9.90 15.19 13.99
N ARG A 95 10.97 14.61 14.54
CA ARG A 95 10.94 13.27 15.12
C ARG A 95 10.69 13.41 16.60
N GLU A 96 9.91 12.50 17.18
CA GLU A 96 9.95 12.34 18.64
C GLU A 96 11.41 12.06 19.00
N SER A 97 12.06 13.03 19.64
CA SER A 97 13.40 12.85 20.19
C SER A 97 13.34 11.64 21.13
N ALA A 98 14.39 10.83 21.12
CA ALA A 98 14.58 9.73 22.06
C ALA A 98 14.86 10.28 23.48
N ASP A 99 14.06 11.24 23.95
CA ASP A 99 14.12 11.86 25.26
C ASP A 99 13.39 10.99 26.29
N SER A 100 13.86 9.74 26.41
CA SER A 100 13.63 8.91 27.58
C SER A 100 14.98 8.49 28.12
N GLU A 101 15.81 9.47 28.50
CA GLU A 101 16.92 9.18 29.40
C GLU A 101 16.34 8.71 30.75
N PRO A 102 16.86 7.60 31.32
CA PRO A 102 16.42 7.11 32.61
C PRO A 102 16.90 8.07 33.70
N VAL A 103 15.96 8.62 34.47
CA VAL A 103 16.26 9.28 35.76
C VAL A 103 16.92 8.23 36.65
N THR A 104 18.25 8.27 36.72
CA THR A 104 19.02 7.49 37.69
C THR A 104 18.79 8.11 39.07
N SER A 105 18.28 7.28 39.98
CA SER A 105 18.05 7.59 41.39
C SER A 105 19.35 7.46 42.19
#